data_AF-A0A923G6H9-F1
#
_entry.id   AF-A0A923G6H9-F1
#
_cell.length_a   1.000
_cell.length_b   1.000
_cell.length_c   1.000
_cell.angle_alpha   90.00
_cell.angle_beta   90.00
_cell.angle_gamma   90.00
#
_symmetry.space_group_name_H-M   'P 1'
#
loop_
_entity.id
_entity.type
_entity.pdbx_description
1 polymer ?
#
loop_
_entity_poly.entity_id
_entity_poly.type
_entity_poly.pdbx_seq_one_letter_code
_entity_poly.pdbx_strand_id
1 'polypeptide(L)'
;MNIEKLQNRLAFLRQAEQLKSVIRSAHTSSGRAESTAEHTWRLCLMAITFADELGDLDLLKVLKMCLVHDLGEAISGDVPAVSKQGFPDKSRQEREDLLQLMSSLDTVLRDEIMALWEEYEAATSVEAQAVKALDKLETLLQHNQGRNPPGFDYAFNLDYGKRYTAATPLFEALRGLIDADTRRHLDNGITLRDERPEDAATIGHLTEAAFANAEHSSHTEQFIVTALRRAGALTVSLVAVEAGVIVGHVAISPVTLSSGAEGWYGLGPVSVLPQRQGQGIGSALINAALARLHGLGGQGCVVLGDPKYYGRFGFKAQPGLSLPGVPAEYFQALAFSGDMPQGSVQYHVAFEATA
;
A
#
# COMPACT_ATOMS: atom_id res chain seq x y z
N MET A 1 5.61 5.57 -56.75
CA MET A 1 6.27 5.67 -55.44
C MET A 1 6.81 7.08 -55.28
N ASN A 2 6.36 7.83 -54.27
CA ASN A 2 6.79 9.22 -54.05
C ASN A 2 7.97 9.23 -53.05
N ILE A 3 9.18 9.57 -53.52
CA ILE A 3 10.41 9.56 -52.71
C ILE A 3 10.37 10.64 -51.63
N GLU A 4 9.86 11.84 -51.92
CA GLU A 4 9.72 12.92 -50.95
C GLU A 4 8.82 12.49 -49.78
N LYS A 5 7.69 11.85 -50.08
CA LYS A 5 6.80 11.27 -49.05
C LYS A 5 7.52 10.25 -48.17
N LEU A 6 8.41 9.43 -48.72
CA LEU A 6 9.21 8.48 -47.94
C LEU A 6 10.26 9.21 -47.09
N GLN A 7 10.95 10.21 -47.64
CA GLN A 7 11.94 11.01 -46.90
C GLN A 7 11.30 11.72 -45.71
N ASN A 8 10.12 12.30 -45.89
CA ASN A 8 9.33 12.95 -44.85
C ASN A 8 8.91 11.97 -43.74
N ARG A 9 8.42 10.79 -44.10
CA ARG A 9 8.10 9.73 -43.11
C ARG A 9 9.34 9.27 -42.34
N LEU A 10 10.48 9.13 -43.01
CA LEU A 10 11.75 8.81 -42.35
C LEU A 10 12.23 9.95 -41.44
N ALA A 11 11.98 11.22 -41.79
CA ALA A 11 12.30 12.36 -40.95
C ALA A 11 11.48 12.33 -39.66
N PHE A 12 10.17 12.09 -39.74
CA PHE A 12 9.31 11.87 -38.58
C PHE A 12 9.83 10.72 -37.70
N LEU A 13 10.12 9.55 -38.26
CA LEU A 13 10.61 8.40 -37.48
C LEU A 13 11.95 8.68 -36.78
N ARG A 14 12.84 9.47 -37.40
CA ARG A 14 14.09 9.91 -36.77
C ARG A 14 13.84 10.83 -35.58
N GLN A 15 12.81 11.67 -35.63
CA GLN A 15 12.46 12.55 -34.50
C GLN A 15 11.75 11.77 -33.40
N ALA A 16 10.80 10.88 -33.75
CA ALA A 16 10.07 10.06 -32.79
C ALA A 16 10.97 9.13 -31.94
N GLU A 17 12.17 8.83 -32.45
CA GLU A 17 13.19 8.06 -31.74
C GLU A 17 13.55 8.65 -30.36
N GLN A 18 13.46 9.97 -30.18
CA GLN A 18 13.74 10.65 -28.91
C GLN A 18 12.89 10.11 -27.75
N LEU A 19 11.69 9.59 -28.03
CA LEU A 19 10.80 8.98 -27.03
C LEU A 19 11.47 7.83 -26.25
N LYS A 20 12.47 7.16 -26.85
CA LYS A 20 13.23 6.09 -26.18
C LYS A 20 14.09 6.60 -25.01
N SER A 21 14.41 7.89 -25.01
CA SER A 21 15.22 8.55 -23.98
C SER A 21 14.39 9.41 -23.03
N VAL A 22 13.07 9.53 -23.25
CA VAL A 22 12.15 10.20 -22.32
C VAL A 22 11.90 9.26 -21.15
N ILE A 23 12.37 9.62 -19.96
CA ILE A 23 12.31 8.78 -18.77
C ILE A 23 11.07 9.10 -17.94
N ARG A 24 10.36 8.06 -17.51
CA ARG A 24 9.18 8.10 -16.64
C ARG A 24 9.55 7.98 -15.18
N SER A 25 8.60 8.28 -14.29
CA SER A 25 8.76 8.05 -12.84
C SER A 25 8.76 6.57 -12.45
N ALA A 26 8.25 5.68 -13.30
CA ALA A 26 8.20 4.24 -13.05
C ALA A 26 9.60 3.61 -13.17
N HIS A 27 9.86 2.59 -12.35
CA HIS A 27 11.16 1.90 -12.31
C HIS A 27 11.00 0.44 -12.72
N THR A 28 11.96 -0.08 -13.48
CA THR A 28 12.07 -1.51 -13.82
C THR A 28 12.48 -2.34 -12.61
N SER A 29 12.41 -3.67 -12.71
CA SER A 29 12.84 -4.59 -11.63
C SER A 29 14.33 -4.47 -11.27
N SER A 30 15.16 -3.95 -12.20
CA SER A 30 16.57 -3.65 -11.94
C SER A 30 16.80 -2.33 -11.18
N GLY A 31 15.77 -1.49 -11.05
CA GLY A 31 15.84 -0.14 -10.48
C GLY A 31 16.21 0.95 -11.48
N ARG A 32 16.38 0.63 -12.76
CA ARG A 32 16.48 1.63 -13.83
C ARG A 32 15.10 2.26 -14.06
N ALA A 33 15.03 3.58 -14.21
CA ALA A 33 13.82 4.26 -14.63
C ALA A 33 13.41 3.82 -16.06
N GLU A 34 12.13 3.53 -16.24
CA GLU A 34 11.50 3.14 -17.50
C GLU A 34 11.46 4.33 -18.48
N SER A 35 11.54 4.10 -19.79
CA SER A 35 11.27 5.14 -20.79
C SER A 35 9.84 5.11 -21.34
N THR A 36 9.35 6.23 -21.86
CA THR A 36 8.00 6.32 -22.47
C THR A 36 7.83 5.34 -23.64
N ALA A 37 8.90 5.06 -24.40
CA ALA A 37 8.86 4.04 -25.44
C ALA A 37 8.71 2.61 -24.88
N GLU A 38 9.36 2.30 -23.74
CA GLU A 38 9.25 1.00 -23.07
C GLU A 38 7.85 0.77 -22.49
N HIS A 39 7.29 1.80 -21.84
CA HIS A 39 5.90 1.85 -21.40
C HIS A 39 4.93 1.58 -22.56
N THR A 40 5.07 2.34 -23.65
CA THR A 40 4.23 2.21 -24.84
C THR A 40 4.30 0.81 -25.45
N TRP A 41 5.50 0.22 -25.50
CA TRP A 41 5.68 -1.15 -25.97
C TRP A 41 4.93 -2.16 -25.10
N ARG A 42 5.07 -2.09 -23.76
CA ARG A 42 4.41 -3.06 -22.88
C ARG A 42 2.90 -2.82 -22.80
N LEU A 43 2.43 -1.58 -22.96
CA LEU A 43 1.02 -1.26 -23.12
C LEU A 43 0.42 -1.94 -24.36
N CYS A 44 1.11 -1.88 -25.51
CA CYS A 44 0.68 -2.59 -26.72
C CYS A 44 0.69 -4.12 -26.52
N LEU A 45 1.73 -4.64 -25.85
CA LEU A 45 1.80 -6.07 -25.51
C LEU A 45 0.64 -6.48 -24.59
N MET A 46 0.28 -5.66 -23.61
CA MET A 46 -0.85 -5.89 -22.71
C MET A 46 -2.17 -5.94 -23.50
N ALA A 47 -2.40 -4.99 -24.42
CA ALA A 47 -3.59 -4.98 -25.27
C ALA A 47 -3.71 -6.25 -26.14
N ILE A 48 -2.59 -6.74 -26.69
CA ILE A 48 -2.58 -7.99 -27.47
C ILE A 48 -2.80 -9.21 -26.56
N THR A 49 -2.23 -9.21 -25.36
CA THR A 49 -2.30 -10.34 -24.41
C THR A 49 -3.73 -10.59 -23.93
N PHE A 50 -4.54 -9.54 -23.83
CA PHE A 50 -5.95 -9.63 -23.44
C PHE A 50 -6.92 -9.44 -24.62
N ALA A 51 -6.45 -9.59 -25.86
CA ALA A 51 -7.26 -9.31 -27.04
C ALA A 51 -8.55 -10.15 -27.13
N ASP A 52 -8.51 -11.38 -26.62
CA ASP A 52 -9.66 -12.30 -26.54
C ASP A 52 -10.70 -11.88 -25.49
N GLU A 53 -10.28 -11.16 -24.45
CA GLU A 53 -11.14 -10.65 -23.38
C GLU A 53 -11.67 -9.24 -23.66
N LEU A 54 -11.08 -8.52 -24.63
CA LEU A 54 -11.47 -7.14 -25.00
C LEU A 54 -12.78 -7.06 -25.81
N GLY A 55 -13.41 -8.20 -26.16
CA GLY A 55 -14.68 -8.25 -26.86
C GLY A 55 -14.60 -7.72 -28.30
N ASP A 56 -15.57 -6.88 -28.69
CA ASP A 56 -15.71 -6.39 -30.07
C ASP A 56 -14.92 -5.10 -30.36
N LEU A 57 -13.98 -4.70 -29.48
CA LEU A 57 -13.16 -3.51 -29.71
C LEU A 57 -12.34 -3.64 -31.00
N ASP A 58 -12.21 -2.53 -31.75
CA ASP A 58 -11.28 -2.49 -32.89
C ASP A 58 -9.83 -2.52 -32.38
N LEU A 59 -9.25 -3.73 -32.36
CA LEU A 59 -7.90 -3.95 -31.87
C LEU A 59 -6.84 -3.16 -32.65
N LEU A 60 -7.02 -2.94 -33.95
CA LEU A 60 -6.08 -2.13 -34.73
C LEU A 60 -6.12 -0.67 -34.26
N LYS A 61 -7.33 -0.15 -34.01
CA LYS A 61 -7.50 1.20 -33.46
C LYS A 61 -6.92 1.32 -32.06
N VAL A 62 -7.17 0.34 -31.17
CA VAL A 62 -6.58 0.26 -29.82
C VAL A 62 -5.06 0.32 -29.89
N LEU A 63 -4.43 -0.51 -30.74
CA LEU A 63 -2.97 -0.56 -30.86
C LEU A 63 -2.39 0.73 -31.45
N LYS A 64 -3.04 1.32 -32.46
CA LYS A 64 -2.62 2.62 -33.01
C LYS A 64 -2.69 3.70 -31.94
N MET A 65 -3.75 3.70 -31.12
CA MET A 65 -3.93 4.68 -30.05
C MET A 65 -2.89 4.49 -28.94
N CYS A 66 -2.64 3.25 -28.49
CA CYS A 66 -1.54 2.94 -27.57
C CYS A 66 -0.20 3.45 -28.11
N LEU A 67 0.08 3.32 -29.41
CA LEU A 67 1.35 3.73 -29.99
C LEU A 67 1.55 5.27 -30.00
N VAL A 68 0.47 6.05 -30.10
CA VAL A 68 0.57 7.51 -30.31
C VAL A 68 0.23 8.34 -29.07
N HIS A 69 -0.33 7.73 -28.01
CA HIS A 69 -0.89 8.47 -26.87
C HIS A 69 0.10 9.42 -26.17
N ASP A 70 1.33 8.97 -25.93
CA ASP A 70 2.40 9.76 -25.29
C ASP A 70 3.45 10.23 -26.32
N LEU A 71 3.16 10.16 -27.63
CA LEU A 71 4.16 10.44 -28.66
C LEU A 71 4.67 11.90 -28.64
N GLY A 72 3.84 12.85 -28.18
CA GLY A 72 4.23 14.25 -27.99
C GLY A 72 5.33 14.43 -26.94
N GLU A 73 5.47 13.52 -25.97
CA GLU A 73 6.49 13.59 -24.92
C GLU A 73 7.93 13.54 -25.47
N ALA A 74 8.12 13.12 -26.73
CA ALA A 74 9.41 13.17 -27.42
C ALA A 74 10.00 14.59 -27.53
N ILE A 75 9.18 15.65 -27.37
CA ILE A 75 9.62 17.05 -27.44
C ILE A 75 9.85 17.63 -26.05
N SER A 76 8.85 17.61 -25.16
CA SER A 76 8.92 18.28 -23.85
C SER A 76 9.11 17.35 -22.65
N GLY A 77 9.13 16.03 -22.88
CA GLY A 77 9.32 15.00 -21.83
C GLY A 77 8.03 14.57 -21.12
N ASP A 78 8.16 13.57 -20.24
CA ASP A 78 7.07 13.05 -19.40
C ASP A 78 6.81 13.97 -18.20
N VAL A 79 5.53 14.08 -17.84
CA VAL A 79 5.08 14.76 -16.61
C VAL A 79 4.38 13.74 -15.72
N PRO A 80 4.98 13.36 -14.57
CA PRO A 80 4.45 12.34 -13.68
C PRO A 80 3.03 12.62 -13.18
N ALA A 81 2.25 11.56 -12.97
CA ALA A 81 0.86 11.66 -12.51
C ALA A 81 0.69 12.44 -11.19
N VAL A 82 1.64 12.29 -10.26
CA VAL A 82 1.65 12.98 -8.96
C VAL A 82 1.85 14.49 -9.08
N SER A 83 2.43 14.96 -10.19
CA SER A 83 2.79 16.35 -10.41
C SER A 83 1.80 17.12 -11.29
N LYS A 84 0.75 16.46 -11.80
CA LYS A 84 -0.17 17.04 -12.80
C LYS A 84 -0.84 18.35 -12.37
N GLN A 85 -1.09 18.56 -11.08
CA GLN A 85 -1.67 19.82 -10.59
C GLN A 85 -0.77 21.05 -10.83
N GLY A 86 0.54 20.85 -11.01
CA GLY A 86 1.49 21.92 -11.33
C GLY A 86 1.53 22.32 -12.81
N PHE A 87 0.83 21.61 -13.70
CA PHE A 87 0.91 21.80 -15.15
C PHE A 87 -0.49 21.93 -15.79
N PRO A 88 -1.23 23.02 -15.54
CA PRO A 88 -2.61 23.20 -16.01
C PRO A 88 -2.76 23.21 -17.53
N ASP A 89 -1.69 23.53 -18.26
CA ASP A 89 -1.67 23.60 -19.73
C ASP A 89 -1.08 22.34 -20.39
N LYS A 90 -0.86 21.25 -19.64
CA LYS A 90 -0.20 20.03 -20.12
C LYS A 90 -0.79 19.51 -21.44
N SER A 91 -2.11 19.33 -21.51
CA SER A 91 -2.77 18.79 -22.71
C SER A 91 -2.60 19.71 -23.92
N ARG A 92 -2.58 21.04 -23.73
CA ARG A 92 -2.31 21.99 -24.82
C ARG A 92 -0.86 21.85 -25.31
N GLN A 93 0.09 21.76 -24.38
CA GLN A 93 1.51 21.58 -24.70
C GLN A 93 1.75 20.27 -25.46
N GLU A 94 1.22 19.15 -24.97
CA GLU A 94 1.38 17.84 -25.63
C GLU A 94 0.79 17.83 -27.04
N ARG A 95 -0.33 18.54 -27.24
CA ARG A 95 -0.92 18.71 -28.57
C ARG A 95 0.00 19.50 -29.51
N GLU A 96 0.60 20.59 -29.03
CA GLU A 96 1.55 21.41 -29.80
C GLU A 96 2.83 20.62 -30.13
N ASP A 97 3.33 19.86 -29.16
CA ASP A 97 4.50 19.00 -29.31
C ASP A 97 4.27 17.90 -30.34
N LEU A 98 3.10 17.25 -30.30
CA LEU A 98 2.72 16.24 -31.27
C LEU A 98 2.60 16.84 -32.69
N LEU A 99 2.04 18.05 -32.82
CA LEU A 99 1.99 18.76 -34.10
C LEU A 99 3.40 19.10 -34.63
N GLN A 100 4.30 19.55 -33.76
CA GLN A 100 5.69 19.83 -34.10
C GLN A 100 6.40 18.57 -34.58
N LEU A 101 6.26 17.47 -33.84
CA LEU A 101 6.88 16.19 -34.17
C LEU A 101 6.41 15.66 -35.54
N MET A 102 5.13 15.83 -35.86
CA MET A 102 4.52 15.38 -37.12
C MET A 102 4.67 16.39 -38.27
N SER A 103 5.39 17.49 -38.10
CA SER A 103 5.50 18.59 -39.08
C SER A 103 5.96 18.16 -40.49
N SER A 104 6.74 17.07 -40.57
CA SER A 104 7.21 16.52 -41.84
C SER A 104 6.18 15.63 -42.55
N LEU A 105 5.16 15.12 -41.85
CA LEU A 105 4.19 14.18 -42.41
C LEU A 105 3.20 14.87 -43.38
N ASP A 106 2.68 14.09 -44.33
CA ASP A 106 1.56 14.54 -45.16
C ASP A 106 0.28 14.74 -44.32
N THR A 107 -0.56 15.69 -44.73
CA THR A 107 -1.73 16.11 -43.95
C THR A 107 -2.66 14.94 -43.60
N VAL A 108 -2.87 14.01 -44.53
CA VAL A 108 -3.73 12.83 -44.31
C VAL A 108 -3.28 12.00 -43.10
N LEU A 109 -1.99 11.66 -43.02
CA LEU A 109 -1.47 10.85 -41.92
C LEU A 109 -1.40 11.64 -40.61
N ARG A 110 -1.05 12.93 -40.69
CA ARG A 110 -1.02 13.82 -39.53
C ARG A 110 -2.41 13.94 -38.90
N ASP A 111 -3.44 14.11 -39.72
CA ASP A 111 -4.81 14.26 -39.26
C ASP A 111 -5.34 12.94 -38.67
N GLU A 112 -4.95 11.77 -39.21
CA GLU A 112 -5.26 10.45 -38.64
C GLU A 112 -4.64 10.27 -37.24
N ILE A 113 -3.34 10.57 -37.07
CA ILE A 113 -2.66 10.43 -35.77
C ILE A 113 -3.23 11.41 -34.76
N MET A 114 -3.46 12.67 -35.16
CA MET A 114 -4.03 13.69 -34.27
C MET A 114 -5.44 13.31 -33.82
N ALA A 115 -6.28 12.76 -34.72
CA ALA A 115 -7.61 12.30 -34.35
C ALA A 115 -7.57 11.18 -33.30
N LEU A 116 -6.65 10.22 -33.43
CA LEU A 116 -6.47 9.15 -32.43
C LEU A 116 -6.03 9.71 -31.07
N TRP A 117 -5.08 10.67 -31.08
CA TRP A 117 -4.59 11.30 -29.86
C TRP A 117 -5.67 12.14 -29.17
N GLU A 118 -6.42 12.96 -29.91
CA GLU A 118 -7.53 13.76 -29.38
C GLU A 118 -8.66 12.87 -28.83
N GLU A 119 -8.95 11.74 -29.50
CA GLU A 119 -9.93 10.76 -29.04
C GLU A 119 -9.49 10.07 -27.74
N TYR A 120 -8.20 9.69 -27.63
CA TYR A 120 -7.60 9.18 -26.40
C TYR A 120 -7.72 10.18 -25.25
N GLU A 121 -7.31 11.42 -25.49
CA GLU A 121 -7.31 12.47 -24.48
C GLU A 121 -8.71 12.78 -23.95
N ALA A 122 -9.70 12.83 -24.85
CA ALA A 122 -11.09 13.07 -24.49
C ALA A 122 -11.80 11.81 -23.93
N ALA A 123 -11.23 10.62 -24.12
CA ALA A 123 -11.80 9.32 -23.73
C ALA A 123 -13.25 9.12 -24.23
N THR A 124 -13.53 9.53 -25.47
CA THR A 124 -14.89 9.63 -26.02
C THR A 124 -15.42 8.32 -26.60
N SER A 125 -14.55 7.40 -27.03
CA SER A 125 -14.92 6.09 -27.56
C SER A 125 -14.65 4.97 -26.56
N VAL A 126 -15.22 3.79 -26.83
CA VAL A 126 -14.95 2.58 -26.06
C VAL A 126 -13.49 2.13 -26.19
N GLU A 127 -12.88 2.29 -27.37
CA GLU A 127 -11.44 2.03 -27.56
C GLU A 127 -10.59 3.00 -26.74
N ALA A 128 -10.91 4.29 -26.73
CA ALA A 128 -10.18 5.29 -25.96
C ALA A 128 -10.29 5.07 -24.45
N GLN A 129 -11.46 4.69 -23.97
CA GLN A 129 -11.66 4.33 -22.58
C GLN A 129 -10.89 3.07 -22.21
N ALA A 130 -10.86 2.06 -23.09
CA ALA A 130 -10.05 0.87 -22.91
C ALA A 130 -8.55 1.18 -22.87
N VAL A 131 -8.04 1.99 -23.79
CA VAL A 131 -6.62 2.40 -23.80
C VAL A 131 -6.28 3.21 -22.55
N LYS A 132 -7.15 4.13 -22.09
CA LYS A 132 -6.97 4.82 -20.80
C LYS A 132 -6.93 3.83 -19.64
N ALA A 133 -7.78 2.80 -19.61
CA ALA A 133 -7.76 1.80 -18.55
C ALA A 133 -6.45 0.99 -18.57
N LEU A 134 -6.08 0.46 -19.74
CA LEU A 134 -4.86 -0.32 -19.94
C LEU A 134 -3.60 0.49 -19.59
N ASP A 135 -3.51 1.76 -19.99
CA ASP A 135 -2.40 2.66 -19.64
C ASP A 135 -2.20 2.80 -18.12
N LYS A 136 -3.31 2.92 -17.37
CA LYS A 136 -3.23 2.97 -15.89
C LYS A 136 -2.84 1.62 -15.31
N LEU A 137 -3.43 0.52 -15.78
CA LEU A 137 -3.11 -0.82 -15.31
C LEU A 137 -1.65 -1.18 -15.55
N GLU A 138 -1.11 -0.83 -16.72
CA GLU A 138 0.29 -0.99 -17.08
C GLU A 138 1.19 -0.26 -16.08
N THR A 139 0.90 1.03 -15.84
CA THR A 139 1.69 1.85 -14.90
C THR A 139 1.71 1.24 -13.50
N LEU A 140 0.54 0.80 -13.02
CA LEU A 140 0.39 0.18 -11.69
C LEU A 140 1.13 -1.16 -11.61
N LEU A 141 1.07 -1.96 -12.68
CA LEU A 141 1.81 -3.22 -12.78
C LEU A 141 3.32 -2.96 -12.74
N GLN A 142 3.82 -1.95 -13.45
CA GLN A 142 5.23 -1.57 -13.38
C GLN A 142 5.64 -1.14 -11.98
N HIS A 143 4.82 -0.34 -11.30
CA HIS A 143 5.09 0.05 -9.92
C HIS A 143 5.20 -1.17 -9.00
N ASN A 144 4.33 -2.18 -9.15
CA ASN A 144 4.42 -3.38 -8.33
C ASN A 144 5.62 -4.29 -8.66
N GLN A 145 6.10 -4.28 -9.91
CA GLN A 145 7.25 -5.08 -10.37
C GLN A 145 8.60 -4.36 -10.20
N GLY A 146 8.56 -3.04 -10.09
CA GLY A 146 9.71 -2.16 -10.08
C GLY A 146 10.48 -2.15 -8.77
N ARG A 147 11.80 -1.97 -8.85
CA ARG A 147 12.59 -1.60 -7.67
C ARG A 147 12.48 -0.08 -7.48
N ASN A 148 11.37 0.35 -6.87
CA ASN A 148 11.09 1.75 -6.64
C ASN A 148 12.03 2.38 -5.60
N PRO A 149 12.31 3.70 -5.70
CA PRO A 149 13.14 4.40 -4.74
C PRO A 149 12.52 4.44 -3.33
N PRO A 150 13.33 4.65 -2.27
CA PRO A 150 12.80 4.86 -0.92
C PRO A 150 11.78 6.00 -0.87
N GLY A 151 10.68 5.80 -0.14
CA GLY A 151 9.60 6.79 -0.03
C GLY A 151 8.58 6.78 -1.18
N PHE A 152 8.64 5.79 -2.08
CA PHE A 152 7.61 5.59 -3.09
C PHE A 152 6.23 5.35 -2.44
N ASP A 153 5.22 6.11 -2.87
CA ASP A 153 3.87 6.05 -2.33
C ASP A 153 3.01 5.02 -3.06
N TYR A 154 3.02 3.77 -2.57
CA TYR A 154 2.12 2.73 -3.07
C TYR A 154 0.64 2.99 -2.73
N ALA A 155 0.31 3.88 -1.78
CA ALA A 155 -1.08 4.15 -1.45
C ALA A 155 -1.74 4.99 -2.53
N PHE A 156 -1.01 5.94 -3.14
CA PHE A 156 -1.46 6.69 -4.33
C PHE A 156 -1.98 5.76 -5.45
N ASN A 157 -1.27 4.65 -5.68
CA ASN A 157 -1.63 3.68 -6.71
C ASN A 157 -3.05 3.12 -6.52
N LEU A 158 -3.51 2.95 -5.27
CA LEU A 158 -4.83 2.41 -4.97
C LEU A 158 -5.98 3.33 -5.41
N ASP A 159 -5.74 4.61 -5.66
CA ASP A 159 -6.77 5.54 -6.15
C ASP A 159 -6.55 5.97 -7.61
N TYR A 160 -5.29 5.99 -8.05
CA TYR A 160 -4.92 6.39 -9.40
C TYR A 160 -5.64 5.55 -10.46
N GLY A 161 -6.28 6.21 -11.43
CA GLY A 161 -6.89 5.55 -12.59
C GLY A 161 -8.20 4.79 -12.33
N LYS A 162 -8.76 4.83 -11.11
CA LYS A 162 -10.04 4.15 -10.78
C LYS A 162 -11.18 4.47 -11.73
N ARG A 163 -11.32 5.74 -12.15
CA ARG A 163 -12.39 6.18 -13.06
C ARG A 163 -12.45 5.40 -14.38
N TYR A 164 -11.32 4.92 -14.86
CA TYR A 164 -11.22 4.15 -16.11
C TYR A 164 -11.21 2.64 -15.86
N THR A 165 -10.56 2.22 -14.78
CA THR A 165 -10.39 0.80 -14.47
C THR A 165 -11.61 0.16 -13.83
N ALA A 166 -12.59 0.95 -13.35
CA ALA A 166 -13.87 0.45 -12.85
C ALA A 166 -14.98 0.44 -13.93
N ALA A 167 -14.67 0.78 -15.19
CA ALA A 167 -15.69 0.98 -16.23
C ALA A 167 -16.26 -0.33 -16.81
N THR A 168 -15.47 -1.41 -16.82
CA THR A 168 -15.87 -2.72 -17.36
C THR A 168 -15.44 -3.85 -16.41
N PRO A 169 -16.15 -5.00 -16.42
CA PRO A 169 -15.80 -6.14 -15.56
C PRO A 169 -14.37 -6.65 -15.75
N LEU A 170 -13.86 -6.64 -16.98
CA LEU A 170 -12.49 -7.04 -17.29
C LEU A 170 -11.47 -6.15 -16.57
N PHE A 171 -11.58 -4.82 -16.74
CA PHE A 171 -10.62 -3.90 -16.15
C PHE A 171 -10.73 -3.85 -14.64
N GLU A 172 -11.93 -4.04 -14.09
CA GLU A 172 -12.14 -4.13 -12.64
C GLU A 172 -11.47 -5.39 -12.07
N ALA A 173 -11.58 -6.53 -12.75
CA ALA A 173 -10.93 -7.77 -12.36
C ALA A 173 -9.40 -7.66 -12.42
N LEU A 174 -8.85 -7.16 -13.54
CA LEU A 174 -7.40 -6.91 -13.67
C LEU A 174 -6.90 -5.95 -12.60
N ARG A 175 -7.66 -4.88 -12.33
CA ARG A 175 -7.36 -3.91 -11.29
C ARG A 175 -7.33 -4.54 -9.91
N GLY A 176 -8.29 -5.40 -9.58
CA GLY A 176 -8.35 -6.09 -8.29
C GLY A 176 -7.11 -6.94 -8.02
N LEU A 177 -6.60 -7.63 -9.05
CA LEU A 177 -5.37 -8.42 -8.95
C LEU A 177 -4.14 -7.53 -8.72
N ILE A 178 -4.01 -6.44 -9.48
CA ILE A 178 -2.90 -5.49 -9.35
C ILE A 178 -2.95 -4.76 -7.98
N ASP A 179 -4.13 -4.37 -7.51
CA ASP A 179 -4.29 -3.74 -6.19
C ASP A 179 -3.93 -4.70 -5.06
N ALA A 180 -4.18 -6.01 -5.21
CA ALA A 180 -3.74 -7.01 -4.24
C ALA A 180 -2.20 -7.05 -4.13
N ASP A 181 -1.49 -6.97 -5.26
CA ASP A 181 -0.03 -6.86 -5.27
C ASP A 181 0.45 -5.53 -4.65
N THR A 182 -0.22 -4.41 -4.95
CA THR A 182 0.08 -3.10 -4.34
C THR A 182 -0.09 -3.12 -2.82
N ARG A 183 -1.15 -3.75 -2.30
CA ARG A 183 -1.36 -3.89 -0.85
C ARG A 183 -0.25 -4.69 -0.18
N ARG A 184 0.29 -5.74 -0.82
CA ARG A 184 1.44 -6.48 -0.27
C ARG A 184 2.69 -5.62 -0.11
N HIS A 185 2.89 -4.62 -0.98
CA HIS A 185 3.96 -3.64 -0.84
C HIS A 185 3.72 -2.67 0.33
N LEU A 186 2.47 -2.24 0.53
CA LEU A 186 2.09 -1.40 1.68
C LEU A 186 2.27 -2.12 3.02
N ASP A 187 2.07 -3.44 3.02
CA ASP A 187 2.26 -4.28 4.19
C ASP A 187 3.75 -4.59 4.47
N ASN A 188 4.70 -4.01 3.73
CA ASN A 188 6.15 -4.19 3.86
C ASN A 188 6.63 -5.66 3.77
N GLY A 189 5.86 -6.56 3.16
CA GLY A 189 6.15 -8.00 3.20
C GLY A 189 5.96 -8.64 4.59
N ILE A 190 5.31 -7.92 5.50
CA ILE A 190 4.96 -8.38 6.85
C ILE A 190 3.54 -8.93 6.83
N THR A 191 3.40 -10.22 7.08
CA THR A 191 2.10 -10.87 7.28
C THR A 191 1.79 -10.93 8.77
N LEU A 192 0.63 -10.40 9.16
CA LEU A 192 0.09 -10.60 10.50
C LEU A 192 -0.76 -11.87 10.55
N ARG A 193 -0.58 -12.71 11.56
CA ARG A 193 -1.39 -13.91 11.78
C ARG A 193 -1.53 -14.24 13.26
N ASP A 194 -2.55 -15.02 13.61
CA ASP A 194 -2.65 -15.64 14.93
C ASP A 194 -1.39 -16.48 15.22
N GLU A 195 -0.97 -16.47 16.49
CA GLU A 195 0.06 -17.36 17.01
C GLU A 195 -0.34 -18.84 16.79
N ARG A 196 0.66 -19.67 16.51
CA ARG A 196 0.54 -21.14 16.49
C ARG A 196 1.38 -21.76 17.61
N PRO A 197 1.07 -22.97 18.08
CA PRO A 197 1.82 -23.62 19.17
C PRO A 197 3.34 -23.71 18.93
N GLU A 198 3.77 -23.90 17.68
CA GLU A 198 5.18 -23.94 17.28
C GLU A 198 5.90 -22.59 17.41
N ASP A 199 5.19 -21.47 17.45
CA ASP A 199 5.78 -20.13 17.55
C ASP A 199 6.22 -19.78 18.98
N ALA A 200 5.73 -20.50 19.99
CA ALA A 200 5.83 -20.12 21.40
C ALA A 200 7.28 -19.88 21.86
N ALA A 201 8.22 -20.73 21.45
CA ALA A 201 9.63 -20.58 21.77
C ALA A 201 10.24 -19.33 21.09
N THR A 202 9.91 -19.09 19.82
CA THR A 202 10.38 -17.94 19.06
C THR A 202 9.84 -16.63 19.63
N ILE A 203 8.56 -16.61 20.04
CA ILE A 203 7.94 -15.47 20.71
C ILE A 203 8.68 -15.17 22.03
N GLY A 204 9.00 -16.20 22.82
CA GLY A 204 9.78 -16.04 24.05
C GLY A 204 11.12 -15.32 23.82
N HIS A 205 11.92 -15.80 22.86
CA HIS A 205 13.20 -15.17 22.50
C HIS A 205 13.04 -13.76 21.92
N LEU A 206 12.01 -13.54 21.09
CA LEU A 206 11.68 -12.22 20.55
C LEU A 206 11.37 -11.23 21.67
N THR A 207 10.53 -11.61 22.63
CA THR A 207 10.12 -10.76 23.74
C THR A 207 11.31 -10.44 24.62
N GLU A 208 12.14 -11.42 24.97
CA GLU A 208 13.38 -11.19 25.70
C GLU A 208 14.30 -10.20 24.96
N ALA A 209 14.52 -10.38 23.66
CA ALA A 209 15.35 -9.49 22.85
C ALA A 209 14.79 -8.06 22.76
N ALA A 210 13.47 -7.89 22.69
CA ALA A 210 12.81 -6.59 22.60
C ALA A 210 12.91 -5.79 23.92
N PHE A 211 12.91 -6.48 25.07
CA PHE A 211 12.93 -5.86 26.40
C PHE A 211 14.32 -5.82 27.06
N ALA A 212 15.36 -6.38 26.41
CA ALA A 212 16.71 -6.46 26.96
C ALA A 212 17.31 -5.10 27.41
N ASN A 213 16.95 -3.99 26.74
CA ASN A 213 17.46 -2.65 27.05
C ASN A 213 16.35 -1.67 27.51
N ALA A 214 15.18 -2.17 27.93
CA ALA A 214 14.07 -1.30 28.31
C ALA A 214 14.28 -0.69 29.71
N GLU A 215 14.29 0.65 29.79
CA GLU A 215 14.59 1.42 31.03
C GLU A 215 13.62 1.17 32.19
N HIS A 216 12.45 0.57 31.93
CA HIS A 216 11.41 0.25 32.91
C HIS A 216 10.82 -1.15 32.73
N SER A 217 11.69 -2.14 32.51
CA SER A 217 11.34 -3.56 32.39
C SER A 217 11.79 -4.33 33.63
N SER A 218 11.01 -5.35 34.02
CA SER A 218 11.45 -6.34 35.01
C SER A 218 12.22 -7.51 34.36
N HIS A 219 12.39 -7.49 33.04
CA HIS A 219 12.97 -8.53 32.20
C HIS A 219 12.26 -9.89 32.36
N THR A 220 10.96 -9.86 32.64
CA THR A 220 10.11 -11.03 32.85
C THR A 220 8.99 -11.17 31.83
N GLU A 221 8.92 -10.28 30.84
CA GLU A 221 7.83 -10.19 29.86
C GLU A 221 7.64 -11.49 29.06
N GLN A 222 8.74 -12.21 28.77
CA GLN A 222 8.72 -13.53 28.16
C GLN A 222 8.04 -14.60 29.02
N PHE A 223 8.13 -14.48 30.35
CA PHE A 223 7.45 -15.38 31.30
C PHE A 223 5.97 -15.04 31.41
N ILE A 224 5.59 -13.75 31.32
CA ILE A 224 4.18 -13.32 31.32
C ILE A 224 3.43 -13.98 30.17
N VAL A 225 3.95 -13.90 28.94
CA VAL A 225 3.32 -14.51 27.75
C VAL A 225 3.18 -16.03 27.93
N THR A 226 4.22 -16.68 28.45
CA THR A 226 4.21 -18.12 28.70
C THR A 226 3.17 -18.51 29.76
N ALA A 227 3.08 -17.76 30.86
CA ALA A 227 2.13 -17.99 31.94
C ALA A 227 0.68 -17.75 31.49
N LEU A 228 0.42 -16.68 30.73
CA LEU A 228 -0.90 -16.41 30.13
C LEU A 228 -1.36 -17.55 29.22
N ARG A 229 -0.47 -18.06 28.37
CA ARG A 229 -0.77 -19.20 27.48
C ARG A 229 -1.10 -20.46 28.26
N ARG A 230 -0.30 -20.79 29.29
CA ARG A 230 -0.53 -21.96 30.16
C ARG A 230 -1.85 -21.87 30.94
N ALA A 231 -2.23 -20.66 31.35
CA ALA A 231 -3.48 -20.42 32.07
C ALA A 231 -4.72 -20.37 31.15
N GLY A 232 -4.55 -20.43 29.83
CA GLY A 232 -5.65 -20.21 28.87
C GLY A 232 -6.19 -18.78 28.87
N ALA A 233 -5.41 -17.82 29.40
CA ALA A 233 -5.79 -16.41 29.54
C ALA A 233 -5.27 -15.53 28.39
N LEU A 234 -4.53 -16.09 27.43
CA LEU A 234 -4.01 -15.38 26.26
C LEU A 234 -5.11 -15.24 25.18
N THR A 235 -5.94 -14.21 25.30
CA THR A 235 -7.14 -14.03 24.46
C THR A 235 -6.81 -13.68 23.01
N VAL A 236 -5.87 -12.76 22.80
CA VAL A 236 -5.33 -12.46 21.46
C VAL A 236 -3.83 -12.58 21.52
N SER A 237 -3.25 -13.30 20.56
CA SER A 237 -1.82 -13.44 20.37
C SER A 237 -1.53 -13.39 18.88
N LEU A 238 -0.96 -12.29 18.41
CA LEU A 238 -0.63 -12.10 16.98
C LEU A 238 0.87 -12.02 16.80
N VAL A 239 1.36 -12.58 15.69
CA VAL A 239 2.74 -12.45 15.24
C VAL A 239 2.82 -11.70 13.92
N ALA A 240 3.87 -10.88 13.80
CA ALA A 240 4.28 -10.26 12.55
C ALA A 240 5.38 -11.12 11.92
N VAL A 241 5.15 -11.62 10.71
CA VAL A 241 6.05 -12.52 10.00
C VAL A 241 6.56 -11.85 8.74
N GLU A 242 7.88 -11.75 8.61
CA GLU A 242 8.53 -11.30 7.38
C GLU A 242 9.46 -12.40 6.86
N ALA A 243 9.33 -12.75 5.57
CA ALA A 243 10.15 -13.79 4.94
C ALA A 243 10.21 -15.12 5.73
N GLY A 244 9.11 -15.49 6.40
CA GLY A 244 9.01 -16.70 7.22
C GLY A 244 9.55 -16.57 8.65
N VAL A 245 10.09 -15.42 9.04
CA VAL A 245 10.64 -15.15 10.37
C VAL A 245 9.68 -14.29 11.17
N ILE A 246 9.45 -14.64 12.44
CA ILE A 246 8.68 -13.81 13.36
C ILE A 246 9.54 -12.61 13.79
N VAL A 247 9.09 -11.41 13.43
CA VAL A 247 9.78 -10.14 13.71
C VAL A 247 9.07 -9.28 14.75
N GLY A 248 7.84 -9.64 15.13
CA GLY A 248 7.08 -8.97 16.18
C GLY A 248 5.95 -9.82 16.74
N HIS A 249 5.48 -9.46 17.93
CA HIS A 249 4.43 -10.14 18.68
C HIS A 249 3.63 -9.16 19.54
N VAL A 250 2.34 -9.43 19.74
CA VAL A 250 1.49 -8.72 20.70
C VAL A 250 0.58 -9.70 21.42
N ALA A 251 0.40 -9.48 22.73
CA ALA A 251 -0.51 -10.23 23.58
C ALA A 251 -1.64 -9.32 24.13
N ILE A 252 -2.83 -9.90 24.28
CA ILE A 252 -3.95 -9.33 25.02
C ILE A 252 -4.53 -10.42 25.94
N SER A 253 -4.83 -10.06 27.18
CA SER A 253 -5.43 -10.96 28.19
C SER A 253 -6.51 -10.26 29.02
N PRO A 254 -7.44 -10.99 29.65
CA PRO A 254 -8.50 -10.38 30.45
C PRO A 254 -7.96 -9.60 31.64
N VAL A 255 -8.68 -8.54 32.04
CA VAL A 255 -8.47 -7.84 33.31
C VAL A 255 -9.76 -7.89 34.13
N THR A 256 -9.62 -7.77 35.46
CA THR A 256 -10.76 -7.65 36.37
C THR A 256 -10.89 -6.22 36.88
N LEU A 257 -12.11 -5.70 36.91
CA LEU A 257 -12.40 -4.37 37.44
C LEU A 257 -13.16 -4.47 38.77
N SER A 258 -12.81 -3.61 39.73
CA SER A 258 -13.50 -3.57 41.03
C SER A 258 -14.97 -3.17 40.95
N SER A 259 -15.39 -2.53 39.84
CA SER A 259 -16.79 -2.21 39.56
C SER A 259 -17.61 -3.42 39.12
N GLY A 260 -16.97 -4.55 38.80
CA GLY A 260 -17.63 -5.73 38.23
C GLY A 260 -17.91 -5.64 36.73
N ALA A 261 -17.40 -4.61 36.03
CA ALA A 261 -17.51 -4.53 34.58
C ALA A 261 -16.76 -5.68 33.90
N GLU A 262 -17.41 -6.36 32.96
CA GLU A 262 -16.86 -7.50 32.21
C GLU A 262 -16.45 -7.12 30.78
N GLY A 263 -15.72 -8.01 30.11
CA GLY A 263 -15.31 -7.83 28.71
C GLY A 263 -14.18 -6.81 28.51
N TRP A 264 -13.40 -6.54 29.54
CA TRP A 264 -12.23 -5.66 29.50
C TRP A 264 -10.93 -6.44 29.52
N TYR A 265 -9.94 -5.93 28.78
CA TYR A 265 -8.69 -6.63 28.53
C TYR A 265 -7.48 -5.71 28.67
N GLY A 266 -6.31 -6.28 28.99
CA GLY A 266 -5.03 -5.60 29.04
C GLY A 266 -4.19 -5.93 27.82
N LEU A 267 -3.66 -4.89 27.16
CA LEU A 267 -2.70 -5.03 26.06
C LEU A 267 -1.28 -5.08 26.62
N GLY A 268 -0.56 -6.16 26.32
CA GLY A 268 0.85 -6.29 26.65
C GLY A 268 1.28 -7.75 26.92
N PRO A 269 2.58 -8.06 26.67
CA PRO A 269 3.58 -7.18 26.05
C PRO A 269 3.36 -6.99 24.54
N VAL A 270 3.97 -5.94 23.99
CA VAL A 270 4.18 -5.75 22.54
C VAL A 270 5.69 -5.80 22.31
N SER A 271 6.13 -6.68 21.42
CA SER A 271 7.56 -6.94 21.16
C SER A 271 7.85 -6.84 19.68
N VAL A 272 8.94 -6.16 19.31
CA VAL A 272 9.47 -6.11 17.94
C VAL A 272 10.98 -6.27 18.03
N LEU A 273 11.57 -7.10 17.15
CA LEU A 273 13.02 -7.29 17.10
C LEU A 273 13.73 -5.93 17.07
N PRO A 274 14.80 -5.70 17.87
CA PRO A 274 15.47 -4.40 17.95
C PRO A 274 15.84 -3.80 16.59
N GLN A 275 16.32 -4.61 15.65
CA GLN A 275 16.71 -4.17 14.31
C GLN A 275 15.53 -3.77 13.41
N ARG A 276 14.30 -4.10 13.84
CA ARG A 276 13.04 -3.89 13.10
C ARG A 276 12.10 -2.89 13.79
N GLN A 277 12.53 -2.30 14.90
CA GLN A 277 11.80 -1.22 15.57
C GLN A 277 11.80 0.06 14.72
N GLY A 278 10.84 0.96 14.97
CA GLY A 278 10.70 2.22 14.24
C GLY A 278 10.12 2.09 12.81
N GLN A 279 9.82 0.86 12.35
CA GLN A 279 9.32 0.59 10.99
C GLN A 279 7.79 0.37 10.93
N GLY A 280 7.05 0.75 11.98
CA GLY A 280 5.60 0.63 12.02
C GLY A 280 5.03 -0.75 12.41
N ILE A 281 5.87 -1.78 12.56
CA ILE A 281 5.45 -3.17 12.92
C ILE A 281 4.61 -3.22 14.20
N GLY A 282 5.08 -2.56 15.27
CA GLY A 282 4.36 -2.52 16.54
C GLY A 282 2.98 -1.85 16.41
N SER A 283 2.87 -0.79 15.60
CA SER A 283 1.59 -0.15 15.33
C SER A 283 0.63 -1.06 14.57
N ALA A 284 1.14 -1.79 13.57
CA ALA A 284 0.34 -2.76 12.80
C ALA A 284 -0.18 -3.89 13.70
N LEU A 285 0.67 -4.44 14.58
CA LEU A 285 0.29 -5.45 15.57
C LEU A 285 -0.78 -4.93 16.53
N ILE A 286 -0.62 -3.74 17.11
CA ILE A 286 -1.59 -3.16 18.05
C ILE A 286 -2.95 -2.97 17.37
N ASN A 287 -2.98 -2.34 16.18
CA ASN A 287 -4.23 -2.13 15.44
C ASN A 287 -4.95 -3.45 15.11
N ALA A 288 -4.20 -4.45 14.64
CA ALA A 288 -4.76 -5.75 14.33
C ALA A 288 -5.29 -6.47 15.58
N ALA A 289 -4.56 -6.39 16.71
CA ALA A 289 -4.98 -7.01 17.96
C ALA A 289 -6.23 -6.36 18.56
N LEU A 290 -6.35 -5.02 18.50
CA LEU A 290 -7.55 -4.31 18.94
C LEU A 290 -8.75 -4.63 18.05
N ALA A 291 -8.57 -4.67 16.71
CA ALA A 291 -9.62 -5.07 15.79
C ALA A 291 -10.08 -6.51 16.03
N ARG A 292 -9.14 -7.44 16.27
CA ARG A 292 -9.42 -8.84 16.63
C ARG A 292 -10.21 -8.93 17.93
N LEU A 293 -9.79 -8.19 18.96
CA LEU A 293 -10.45 -8.17 20.27
C LEU A 293 -11.88 -7.63 20.18
N HIS A 294 -12.09 -6.54 19.44
CA HIS A 294 -13.42 -5.99 19.20
C HIS A 294 -14.32 -6.99 18.45
N GLY A 295 -13.79 -7.69 17.44
CA GLY A 295 -14.50 -8.76 16.73
C GLY A 295 -14.87 -9.97 17.61
N LEU A 296 -14.17 -10.18 18.73
CA LEU A 296 -14.51 -11.19 19.74
C LEU A 296 -15.55 -10.70 20.76
N GLY A 297 -16.06 -9.47 20.62
CA GLY A 297 -17.05 -8.89 21.53
C GLY A 297 -16.46 -8.20 22.76
N GLY A 298 -15.15 -7.92 22.78
CA GLY A 298 -14.54 -7.12 23.85
C GLY A 298 -15.17 -5.73 23.95
N GLN A 299 -15.33 -5.23 25.17
CA GLN A 299 -15.93 -3.93 25.47
C GLN A 299 -14.89 -2.80 25.51
N GLY A 300 -13.65 -3.14 25.87
CA GLY A 300 -12.56 -2.18 25.89
C GLY A 300 -11.22 -2.81 26.26
N CYS A 301 -10.18 -2.00 26.17
CA CYS A 301 -8.82 -2.38 26.45
C CYS A 301 -8.11 -1.34 27.31
N VAL A 302 -7.26 -1.78 28.23
CA VAL A 302 -6.34 -0.95 29.01
C VAL A 302 -4.90 -1.25 28.64
N VAL A 303 -4.02 -0.29 28.87
CA VAL A 303 -2.58 -0.45 28.62
C VAL A 303 -1.78 0.36 29.63
N LEU A 304 -0.61 -0.15 29.99
CA LEU A 304 0.40 0.57 30.76
C LEU A 304 1.57 0.93 29.85
N GLY A 305 1.86 2.22 29.68
CA GLY A 305 3.07 2.69 29.00
C GLY A 305 2.99 4.15 28.52
N ASP A 306 3.92 4.54 27.65
CA ASP A 306 4.08 5.94 27.20
C ASP A 306 2.80 6.50 26.53
N PRO A 307 2.21 7.59 27.06
CA PRO A 307 1.03 8.25 26.49
C PRO A 307 1.25 8.78 25.07
N LYS A 308 2.47 9.22 24.73
CA LYS A 308 2.79 9.67 23.36
C LYS A 308 2.80 8.50 22.38
N TYR A 309 3.17 7.31 22.85
CA TYR A 309 3.11 6.11 22.04
C TYR A 309 1.68 5.63 21.89
N TYR A 310 0.99 5.29 22.98
CA TYR A 310 -0.32 4.64 22.92
C TYR A 310 -1.48 5.57 22.55
N GLY A 311 -1.34 6.88 22.77
CA GLY A 311 -2.34 7.88 22.38
C GLY A 311 -2.67 7.89 20.88
N ARG A 312 -1.73 7.45 20.02
CA ARG A 312 -1.96 7.33 18.57
C ARG A 312 -3.02 6.30 18.18
N PHE A 313 -3.31 5.34 19.06
CA PHE A 313 -4.33 4.30 18.87
C PHE A 313 -5.66 4.64 19.55
N GLY A 314 -5.77 5.83 20.15
CA GLY A 314 -6.96 6.30 20.85
C GLY A 314 -6.99 6.03 22.36
N PHE A 315 -5.97 5.36 22.92
CA PHE A 315 -5.83 5.21 24.37
C PHE A 315 -5.66 6.56 25.06
N LYS A 316 -6.33 6.73 26.21
CA LYS A 316 -6.22 7.93 27.03
C LYS A 316 -6.26 7.57 28.50
N ALA A 317 -5.53 8.30 29.34
CA ALA A 317 -5.67 8.21 30.79
C ALA A 317 -7.11 8.57 31.19
N GLN A 318 -7.72 7.76 32.06
CA GLN A 318 -9.09 7.94 32.52
C GLN A 318 -9.08 8.19 34.03
N PRO A 319 -9.55 9.34 34.53
CA PRO A 319 -9.56 9.64 35.97
C PRO A 319 -10.31 8.58 36.81
N GLY A 320 -11.29 7.93 36.18
CA GLY A 320 -12.12 6.89 36.77
C GLY A 320 -11.47 5.51 36.88
N LEU A 321 -10.36 5.27 36.19
CA LEU A 321 -9.67 3.98 36.17
C LEU A 321 -8.28 4.12 36.75
N SER A 322 -7.91 3.17 37.60
CA SER A 322 -6.57 3.15 38.21
C SER A 322 -5.98 1.75 38.20
N LEU A 323 -4.66 1.69 38.08
CA LEU A 323 -3.87 0.49 38.34
C LEU A 323 -3.04 0.77 39.60
N PRO A 324 -3.25 0.04 40.71
CA PRO A 324 -2.54 0.31 41.96
C PRO A 324 -1.00 0.32 41.78
N GLY A 325 -0.34 1.31 42.37
CA GLY A 325 1.13 1.45 42.31
C GLY A 325 1.68 2.08 41.03
N VAL A 326 0.80 2.51 40.10
CA VAL A 326 1.19 3.09 38.82
C VAL A 326 0.70 4.53 38.69
N PRO A 327 1.52 5.48 38.19
CA PRO A 327 1.05 6.85 37.96
C PRO A 327 -0.07 6.89 36.92
N ALA A 328 -1.15 7.62 37.22
CA ALA A 328 -2.38 7.62 36.43
C ALA A 328 -2.17 8.06 34.96
N GLU A 329 -1.15 8.85 34.67
CA GLU A 329 -0.84 9.31 33.31
C GLU A 329 -0.38 8.17 32.38
N TYR A 330 0.28 7.13 32.89
CA TYR A 330 0.77 6.01 32.09
C TYR A 330 -0.25 4.87 31.94
N PHE A 331 -1.28 4.84 32.78
CA PHE A 331 -2.35 3.86 32.69
C PHE A 331 -3.51 4.41 31.86
N GLN A 332 -3.69 3.85 30.67
CA GLN A 332 -4.58 4.39 29.65
C GLN A 332 -5.63 3.35 29.26
N ALA A 333 -6.80 3.82 28.81
CA ALA A 333 -7.91 2.98 28.40
C ALA A 333 -8.50 3.41 27.05
N LEU A 334 -9.08 2.45 26.35
CA LEU A 334 -9.80 2.59 25.09
C LEU A 334 -11.07 1.74 25.16
N ALA A 335 -12.24 2.38 25.14
CA ALA A 335 -13.52 1.67 25.03
C ALA A 335 -13.87 1.45 23.55
N PHE A 336 -14.38 0.27 23.20
CA PHE A 336 -14.90 -0.03 21.86
C PHE A 336 -16.40 0.21 21.79
N SER A 337 -17.12 -0.09 22.88
CA SER A 337 -18.57 0.07 23.02
C SER A 337 -18.94 0.41 24.46
N GLY A 338 -20.04 1.16 24.63
CA GLY A 338 -20.58 1.49 25.95
C GLY A 338 -19.80 2.54 26.73
N ASP A 339 -20.16 2.69 28.01
CA ASP A 339 -19.55 3.67 28.90
C ASP A 339 -18.21 3.19 29.47
N MET A 340 -17.29 4.13 29.69
CA MET A 340 -16.01 3.87 30.34
C MET A 340 -16.25 3.43 31.80
N PRO A 341 -15.84 2.21 32.20
CA PRO A 341 -16.03 1.75 33.56
C PRO A 341 -15.19 2.56 34.55
N GLN A 342 -15.51 2.42 35.82
CA GLN A 342 -14.80 3.07 36.93
C GLN A 342 -14.19 2.00 37.84
N GLY A 343 -13.19 2.37 38.64
CA GLY A 343 -12.60 1.52 39.67
C GLY A 343 -11.14 1.15 39.43
N SER A 344 -10.63 0.23 40.26
CA SER A 344 -9.27 -0.30 40.11
C SER A 344 -9.27 -1.50 39.17
N VAL A 345 -8.27 -1.56 38.30
CA VAL A 345 -8.03 -2.65 37.36
C VAL A 345 -6.95 -3.56 37.93
N GLN A 346 -7.17 -4.87 37.79
CA GLN A 346 -6.19 -5.89 38.13
C GLN A 346 -5.93 -6.76 36.89
N TYR A 347 -4.66 -6.91 36.55
CA TYR A 347 -4.21 -7.82 35.49
C TYR A 347 -4.20 -9.26 35.99
N HIS A 348 -4.20 -10.22 35.06
CA HIS A 348 -4.04 -11.62 35.39
C HIS A 348 -2.75 -11.85 36.20
N VAL A 349 -2.75 -12.80 37.15
CA VAL A 349 -1.59 -13.14 38.01
C VAL A 349 -0.32 -13.48 37.22
N ALA A 350 -0.47 -13.86 35.94
CA ALA A 350 0.65 -14.08 35.02
C ALA A 350 1.55 -12.84 34.84
N PHE A 351 1.05 -11.62 35.10
CA PHE A 351 1.86 -10.40 35.06
C PHE A 351 2.86 -10.30 36.24
N GLU A 352 2.75 -11.18 37.23
CA GLU A 352 3.71 -11.33 38.33
C GLU A 352 4.70 -12.49 38.07
N ALA A 353 4.66 -13.13 36.89
CA ALA A 353 5.51 -14.26 36.57
C ALA A 353 7.00 -13.86 36.56
N THR A 354 7.83 -14.72 37.14
CA THR A 354 9.30 -14.61 37.15
C THR A 354 9.93 -15.86 36.54
N ALA A 355 11.26 -15.85 36.37
CA ALA A 355 12.05 -16.96 35.85
C ALA A 355 11.91 -18.27 36.63
#